data_AF-A0A6P2L8C7-F1
#
_entry.id   AF-A0A6P2L8C7-F1
#
_cell.length_a   1.000
_cell.length_b   1.000
_cell.length_c   1.000
_cell.angle_alpha   90.00
_cell.angle_beta   90.00
_cell.angle_gamma   90.00
#
_symmetry.space_group_name_H-M   'P 1'
#
loop_
_entity.id
_entity.type
_entity.pdbx_description
1 polymer ?
#
loop_
_entity_poly.entity_id
_entity_poly.type
_entity_poly.pdbx_seq_one_letter_code
_entity_poly.pdbx_strand_id
1 'polypeptide(L)'
;MCVSAYFAWTAINVNRKDRESKNHMEQAVLALENAYEALTNDGRSITPVESNRLNWLTAARHIESYKVLKQGVTERSHKAMIEDTEEYWRHRFYVALDMYRVHDVGYYAEKQVPKASGLDVGSLIVVYGFASWPDDKDDILNKADFAGIVNSHDIRQGNIGLTQYLEQSTKFAPIFQAIDERRRTELEAARAERDQASASSTASGSS
;
A
#
# COMPACT_ATOMS: atom_id res chain seq x y z
N MET A 1 44.05 -19.25 19.18
CA MET A 1 43.05 -18.29 19.75
C MET A 1 42.43 -17.42 18.65
N CYS A 2 41.91 -17.99 17.55
CA CYS A 2 41.54 -17.16 16.38
C CYS A 2 40.06 -17.27 15.97
N VAL A 3 39.40 -18.39 16.28
CA VAL A 3 38.03 -18.64 15.83
C VAL A 3 37.00 -17.93 16.72
N SER A 4 37.21 -17.89 18.04
CA SER A 4 36.33 -17.20 18.98
C SER A 4 36.34 -15.67 18.81
N ALA A 5 37.52 -15.09 18.56
CA ALA A 5 37.66 -13.66 18.27
C ALA A 5 36.98 -13.28 16.95
N TYR A 6 37.09 -14.13 15.91
CA TYR A 6 36.39 -13.94 14.65
C TYR A 6 34.87 -14.00 14.82
N PHE A 7 34.34 -15.02 15.50
CA PHE A 7 32.89 -15.12 15.76
C PHE A 7 32.36 -13.95 16.59
N ALA A 8 33.10 -13.51 17.61
CA ALA A 8 32.74 -12.33 18.41
C ALA A 8 32.73 -11.06 17.56
N TRP A 9 33.75 -10.86 16.71
CA TRP A 9 33.82 -9.72 15.79
C TRP A 9 32.66 -9.73 14.78
N THR A 10 32.34 -10.89 14.19
CA THR A 10 31.20 -11.00 13.28
C THR A 10 29.88 -10.68 13.97
N ALA A 11 29.66 -11.18 15.18
CA ALA A 11 28.43 -10.92 15.93
C ALA A 11 28.28 -9.44 16.29
N ILE A 12 29.36 -8.79 16.75
CA ILE A 12 29.36 -7.35 17.05
C ILE A 12 29.07 -6.53 15.79
N ASN A 13 29.68 -6.88 14.65
CA ASN A 13 29.50 -6.11 13.43
C ASN A 13 28.10 -6.28 12.82
N VAL A 14 27.54 -7.49 12.86
CA VAL A 14 26.16 -7.77 12.43
C VAL A 14 25.17 -7.00 13.31
N ASN A 15 25.29 -7.09 14.64
CA ASN A 15 24.41 -6.36 15.56
C ASN A 15 24.52 -4.84 15.40
N ARG A 16 25.72 -4.32 15.10
CA ARG A 16 25.91 -2.90 14.84
C ARG A 16 25.20 -2.46 13.56
N LYS A 17 25.38 -3.19 12.46
CA LYS A 17 24.73 -2.88 11.17
C LYS A 17 23.21 -2.95 11.28
N ASP A 18 22.71 -3.97 11.96
CA ASP A 18 21.28 -4.12 12.21
C ASP A 18 20.72 -2.91 12.98
N ARG A 19 21.37 -2.53 14.08
CA ARG A 19 20.99 -1.36 14.89
C ARG A 19 21.07 -0.05 14.10
N GLU A 20 22.16 0.18 13.36
CA GLU A 20 22.33 1.38 12.55
C GLU A 20 21.27 1.47 11.45
N SER A 21 21.00 0.35 10.76
CA SER A 21 19.94 0.27 9.76
C SER A 21 18.56 0.53 10.36
N LYS A 22 18.29 -0.01 11.56
CA LYS A 22 17.04 0.21 12.27
C LYS A 22 16.85 1.67 12.65
N ASN A 23 17.89 2.31 13.19
CA ASN A 23 17.84 3.73 13.55
C ASN A 23 17.54 4.61 12.33
N HIS A 24 18.20 4.37 11.18
CA HIS A 24 17.92 5.12 9.96
C HIS A 24 16.47 4.95 9.50
N MET A 25 15.96 3.71 9.55
CA MET A 25 14.60 3.40 9.17
C MET A 25 13.59 4.09 10.09
N GLU A 26 13.75 4.00 11.41
CA GLU A 26 12.85 4.68 12.37
C GLU A 26 12.84 6.21 12.18
N GLN A 27 14.01 6.81 11.96
CA GLN A 27 14.10 8.25 11.67
C GLN A 27 13.49 8.60 10.30
N ALA A 28 13.61 7.72 9.31
CA ALA A 28 12.99 7.92 8.00
C ALA A 28 11.46 7.91 8.11
N VAL A 29 10.89 6.96 8.85
CA VAL A 29 9.44 6.90 9.11
C VAL A 29 8.97 8.17 9.82
N LEU A 30 9.66 8.58 10.89
CA LEU A 30 9.35 9.81 11.62
C LEU A 30 9.44 11.06 10.73
N ALA A 31 10.38 11.10 9.77
CA ALA A 31 10.46 12.20 8.81
C ALA A 31 9.21 12.25 7.91
N LEU A 32 8.67 11.12 7.46
CA LEU A 32 7.42 11.10 6.68
C LEU A 32 6.20 11.53 7.51
N GLU A 33 6.13 11.09 8.76
CA GLU A 33 5.08 11.51 9.71
C GLU A 33 5.09 13.03 9.89
N ASN A 34 6.24 13.60 10.27
CA ASN A 34 6.40 15.03 10.43
C ASN A 34 6.10 15.81 9.13
N ALA A 35 6.47 15.25 7.97
CA ALA A 35 6.16 15.87 6.69
C ALA A 35 4.64 15.97 6.47
N TYR A 36 3.91 14.89 6.78
CA TYR A 36 2.46 14.83 6.61
C TYR A 36 1.74 15.73 7.63
N GLU A 37 2.17 15.70 8.89
CA GLU A 37 1.63 16.57 9.95
C GLU A 37 1.83 18.05 9.60
N ALA A 38 3.03 18.43 9.16
CA ALA A 38 3.31 19.79 8.71
C ALA A 38 2.41 20.19 7.53
N LEU A 39 2.24 19.33 6.53
CA LEU A 39 1.41 19.63 5.37
C LEU A 39 -0.07 19.79 5.74
N THR A 40 -0.57 18.91 6.61
CA THR A 40 -2.00 18.83 6.98
C THR A 40 -2.37 19.71 8.17
N ASN A 41 -1.44 20.51 8.70
CA ASN A 41 -1.63 21.31 9.92
C ASN A 41 -2.11 20.41 11.08
N ASP A 42 -1.34 19.36 11.38
CA ASP A 42 -1.63 18.32 12.37
C ASP A 42 -2.98 17.62 12.12
N GLY A 43 -3.29 17.35 10.85
CA GLY A 43 -4.54 16.71 10.44
C GLY A 43 -5.79 17.61 10.48
N ARG A 44 -5.64 18.92 10.73
CA ARG A 44 -6.78 19.87 10.73
C ARG A 44 -7.25 20.21 9.31
N SER A 45 -6.36 20.13 8.33
CA SER A 45 -6.63 20.44 6.92
C SER A 45 -6.14 19.29 6.05
N ILE A 46 -7.01 18.30 5.85
CA ILE A 46 -6.66 17.10 5.07
C ILE A 46 -7.11 17.24 3.62
N THR A 47 -8.30 17.74 3.31
CA THR A 47 -8.77 17.79 1.91
C THR A 47 -9.63 19.05 1.67
N PRO A 48 -9.10 20.11 1.01
CA PRO A 48 -7.71 20.27 0.58
C PRO A 48 -6.79 20.73 1.73
N VAL A 49 -5.50 20.46 1.60
CA VAL A 49 -4.47 21.05 2.49
C VAL A 49 -4.47 22.56 2.39
N GLU A 50 -4.04 23.23 3.46
CA GLU A 50 -4.00 24.69 3.50
C GLU A 50 -2.91 25.24 2.56
N SER A 51 -3.19 26.35 1.87
CA SER A 51 -2.21 27.05 1.05
C SER A 51 -1.25 27.90 1.92
N ASN A 52 -0.57 27.25 2.86
CA ASN A 52 0.35 27.90 3.79
C ASN A 52 1.81 27.62 3.40
N ARG A 53 2.57 28.66 3.03
CA ARG A 53 3.92 28.48 2.50
C ARG A 53 4.86 27.74 3.46
N LEU A 54 4.76 27.98 4.77
CA LEU A 54 5.65 27.37 5.76
C LEU A 54 5.36 25.88 5.92
N ASN A 55 4.09 25.50 5.92
CA ASN A 55 3.67 24.10 5.98
C ASN A 55 4.23 23.30 4.81
N TRP A 56 4.06 23.81 3.59
CA TRP A 56 4.57 23.18 2.37
C TRP A 56 6.09 23.05 2.36
N LEU A 57 6.81 24.11 2.75
CA LEU A 57 8.28 24.07 2.84
C LEU A 57 8.77 23.06 3.89
N THR A 58 8.10 23.01 5.04
CA THR A 58 8.46 22.11 6.13
C THR A 58 8.22 20.66 5.70
N ALA A 59 7.07 20.37 5.08
CA ALA A 59 6.76 19.07 4.51
C ALA A 59 7.82 18.63 3.49
N ALA A 60 8.16 19.50 2.53
CA ALA A 60 9.17 19.19 1.51
C ALA A 60 10.55 18.88 2.10
N ARG A 61 11.00 19.64 3.12
CA ARG A 61 12.28 19.38 3.80
C ARG A 61 12.31 18.03 4.50
N HIS A 62 11.20 17.65 5.13
CA HIS A 62 11.09 16.36 5.79
C HIS A 62 11.04 15.20 4.78
N ILE A 63 10.37 15.37 3.63
CA ILE A 63 10.43 14.39 2.51
C ILE A 63 11.86 14.23 1.99
N GLU A 64 12.60 15.32 1.80
CA GLU A 64 14.01 15.22 1.36
C GLU A 64 14.89 14.58 2.43
N SER A 65 14.66 14.88 3.72
CA SER A 65 15.34 14.22 4.84
C SER A 65 15.06 12.71 4.85
N TYR A 66 13.81 12.31 4.61
CA TYR A 66 13.42 10.92 4.45
C TYR A 66 14.23 10.23 3.35
N LYS A 67 14.35 10.83 2.15
CA LYS A 67 15.11 10.25 1.03
C LYS A 67 16.58 10.01 1.40
N VAL A 68 17.19 10.92 2.16
CA VAL A 68 18.56 10.76 2.66
C VAL A 68 18.65 9.64 3.69
N LEU A 69 17.74 9.60 4.66
CA LEU A 69 17.72 8.57 5.72
C LEU A 69 17.48 7.17 5.15
N LYS A 70 16.62 7.04 4.14
CA LYS A 70 16.33 5.79 3.44
C LYS A 70 17.60 5.15 2.85
N GLN A 71 18.55 5.95 2.37
CA GLN A 71 19.82 5.45 1.82
C GLN A 71 20.71 4.77 2.89
N GLY A 72 20.54 5.14 4.17
CA GLY A 72 21.25 4.52 5.30
C GLY A 72 20.64 3.20 5.79
N VAL A 73 19.48 2.78 5.26
CA VAL A 73 18.85 1.51 5.60
C VAL A 73 19.52 0.38 4.82
N THR A 74 20.31 -0.44 5.50
CA THR A 74 21.12 -1.48 4.85
C THR A 74 20.51 -2.87 4.92
N GLU A 75 19.83 -3.21 6.01
CA GLU A 75 19.29 -4.56 6.24
C GLU A 75 18.06 -4.83 5.39
N ARG A 76 17.96 -6.05 4.85
CA ARG A 76 16.90 -6.43 3.90
C ARG A 76 15.50 -6.34 4.50
N SER A 77 15.32 -6.77 5.74
CA SER A 77 14.04 -6.66 6.46
C SER A 77 13.60 -5.21 6.63
N HIS A 78 14.53 -4.35 7.03
CA HIS A 78 14.28 -2.91 7.20
C HIS A 78 13.99 -2.22 5.85
N LYS A 79 14.65 -2.64 4.77
CA LYS A 79 14.35 -2.16 3.41
C LYS A 79 12.93 -2.52 2.98
N ALA A 80 12.48 -3.75 3.22
CA ALA A 80 11.10 -4.12 2.90
C ALA A 80 10.11 -3.25 3.69
N MET A 81 10.34 -3.06 4.99
CA MET A 81 9.44 -2.27 5.83
C MET A 81 9.40 -0.78 5.44
N ILE A 82 10.53 -0.20 5.03
CA ILE A 82 10.54 1.22 4.61
C ILE A 82 9.85 1.42 3.25
N GLU A 83 9.88 0.44 2.34
CA GLU A 83 9.12 0.49 1.08
C GLU A 83 7.61 0.47 1.34
N ASP A 84 7.13 -0.45 2.19
CA ASP A 84 5.72 -0.54 2.56
C ASP A 84 5.24 0.75 3.25
N THR A 85 6.08 1.30 4.14
CA THR A 85 5.79 2.55 4.84
C THR A 85 5.74 3.75 3.88
N GLU A 86 6.65 3.79 2.90
CA GLU A 86 6.65 4.83 1.88
C GLU A 86 5.37 4.79 1.03
N GLU A 87 4.92 3.60 0.62
CA GLU A 87 3.69 3.43 -0.16
C GLU A 87 2.46 3.91 0.62
N TYR A 88 2.38 3.56 1.91
CA TYR A 88 1.35 4.06 2.80
C TYR A 88 1.35 5.59 2.85
N TRP A 89 2.49 6.22 3.11
CA TRP A 89 2.56 7.67 3.20
C TRP A 89 2.30 8.35 1.86
N ARG A 90 2.82 7.82 0.76
CA ARG A 90 2.54 8.32 -0.59
C ARG A 90 1.04 8.40 -0.85
N HIS A 91 0.28 7.37 -0.50
CA HIS A 91 -1.18 7.39 -0.60
C HIS A 91 -1.81 8.43 0.35
N ARG A 92 -1.31 8.57 1.58
CA ARG A 92 -1.80 9.60 2.52
C ARG A 92 -1.60 11.01 1.97
N PHE A 93 -0.42 11.32 1.42
CA PHE A 93 -0.15 12.58 0.74
C PHE A 93 -1.05 12.77 -0.48
N TYR A 94 -1.22 11.73 -1.30
CA TYR A 94 -2.09 11.74 -2.47
C TYR A 94 -3.53 12.14 -2.12
N VAL A 95 -4.10 11.56 -1.07
CA VAL A 95 -5.44 11.90 -0.57
C VAL A 95 -5.47 13.32 -0.02
N ALA A 96 -4.45 13.73 0.73
CA ALA A 96 -4.41 15.05 1.33
C ALA A 96 -4.35 16.17 0.27
N LEU A 97 -3.58 15.93 -0.78
CA LEU A 97 -3.45 16.85 -1.90
C LEU A 97 -4.69 16.91 -2.79
N ASP A 98 -5.65 16.00 -2.60
CA ASP A 98 -6.80 15.82 -3.48
C ASP A 98 -6.36 15.78 -4.95
N MET A 99 -5.47 14.85 -5.29
CA MET A 99 -4.67 14.93 -6.54
C MET A 99 -5.48 15.05 -7.85
N TYR A 100 -6.76 14.68 -7.86
CA TYR A 100 -7.62 14.85 -9.03
C TYR A 100 -8.39 16.17 -9.06
N ARG A 101 -8.37 16.94 -7.98
CA ARG A 101 -9.06 18.22 -7.91
C ARG A 101 -8.24 19.29 -8.63
N VAL A 102 -8.90 19.98 -9.55
CA VAL A 102 -8.35 21.17 -10.20
C VAL A 102 -8.39 22.32 -9.21
N HIS A 103 -7.21 22.74 -8.74
CA HIS A 103 -7.07 23.96 -7.94
C HIS A 103 -6.95 25.19 -8.85
N ASP A 104 -7.63 26.27 -8.48
CA ASP A 104 -7.40 27.58 -9.11
C ASP A 104 -5.97 28.05 -8.84
N VAL A 105 -5.38 28.80 -9.78
CA VAL A 105 -4.02 29.39 -9.61
C VAL A 105 -3.93 30.20 -8.31
N GLY A 106 -5.03 30.82 -7.90
CA GLY A 106 -5.11 31.58 -6.66
C GLY A 106 -4.96 30.78 -5.38
N TYR A 107 -5.16 29.46 -5.41
CA TYR A 107 -4.85 28.59 -4.28
C TYR A 107 -3.34 28.61 -4.00
N TYR A 108 -2.52 28.47 -5.05
CA TYR A 108 -1.07 28.50 -4.94
C TYR A 108 -0.50 29.88 -4.65
N ALA A 109 -1.27 30.94 -4.90
CA ALA A 109 -0.87 32.33 -4.65
C ALA A 109 -1.00 32.78 -3.19
N GLU A 110 -1.43 31.91 -2.25
CA GLU A 110 -1.57 32.23 -0.82
C GLU A 110 -2.45 33.48 -0.59
N LYS A 111 -3.64 33.51 -1.24
CA LYS A 111 -4.57 34.66 -1.28
C LYS A 111 -4.91 35.29 0.08
N GLN A 112 -4.72 34.59 1.20
CA GLN A 112 -5.08 35.07 2.53
C GLN A 112 -4.06 36.04 3.15
N VAL A 113 -2.88 36.23 2.54
CA VAL A 113 -1.82 37.09 3.10
C VAL A 113 -1.47 38.24 2.12
N PRO A 114 -1.70 39.51 2.49
CA PRO A 114 -1.27 40.65 1.68
C PRO A 114 0.25 40.63 1.45
N LYS A 115 0.70 40.67 0.18
CA LYS A 115 2.11 40.55 -0.26
C LYS A 115 2.74 39.16 -0.11
N ALA A 116 1.96 38.09 0.03
CA ALA A 116 2.53 36.74 -0.04
C ALA A 116 3.25 36.50 -1.37
N SER A 117 4.36 35.77 -1.31
CA SER A 117 5.10 35.31 -2.49
C SER A 117 4.48 34.05 -3.12
N GLY A 118 3.34 33.58 -2.59
CA GLY A 118 2.74 32.30 -2.92
C GLY A 118 3.50 31.12 -2.32
N LEU A 119 2.98 29.93 -2.58
CA LEU A 119 3.63 28.67 -2.23
C LEU A 119 4.98 28.55 -2.96
N ASP A 120 5.94 27.91 -2.30
CA ASP A 120 7.25 27.70 -2.85
C ASP A 120 7.23 26.66 -3.98
N VAL A 121 7.75 26.99 -5.15
CA VAL A 121 7.70 26.10 -6.32
C VAL A 121 8.47 24.79 -6.06
N GLY A 122 9.59 24.86 -5.34
CA GLY A 122 10.37 23.67 -5.00
C GLY A 122 9.61 22.74 -4.07
N SER A 123 8.90 23.30 -3.08
CA SER A 123 8.07 22.47 -2.19
C SER A 123 6.90 21.83 -2.91
N LEU A 124 6.25 22.54 -3.84
CA LEU A 124 5.19 21.97 -4.69
C LEU A 124 5.71 20.75 -5.46
N ILE A 125 6.85 20.88 -6.14
CA ILE A 125 7.44 19.79 -6.93
C ILE A 125 7.78 18.59 -6.05
N VAL A 126 8.40 18.81 -4.89
CA VAL A 126 8.78 17.73 -3.97
C VAL A 126 7.55 17.00 -3.43
N VAL A 127 6.54 17.74 -2.97
CA VAL A 127 5.35 17.16 -2.34
C VAL A 127 4.48 16.44 -3.37
N TYR A 128 4.18 17.06 -4.51
CA TYR A 128 3.41 16.40 -5.58
C TYR A 128 4.18 15.23 -6.21
N GLY A 129 5.48 15.38 -6.42
CA GLY A 129 6.33 14.30 -6.92
C GLY A 129 6.41 13.12 -5.95
N PHE A 130 6.45 13.37 -4.65
CA PHE A 130 6.38 12.31 -3.64
C PHE A 130 5.02 11.62 -3.60
N ALA A 131 3.91 12.35 -3.76
CA ALA A 131 2.57 11.78 -3.74
C ALA A 131 2.23 10.96 -4.99
N SER A 132 2.85 11.27 -6.12
CA SER A 132 2.61 10.59 -7.40
C SER A 132 3.20 9.17 -7.41
N TRP A 133 2.60 8.22 -8.12
CA TRP A 133 3.20 6.90 -8.28
C TRP A 133 4.43 6.99 -9.21
N PRO A 134 5.61 6.45 -8.84
CA PRO A 134 6.77 6.45 -9.71
C PRO A 134 6.57 5.55 -10.94
N ASP A 135 6.90 6.05 -12.13
CA ASP A 135 6.75 5.29 -13.39
C ASP A 135 7.65 4.05 -13.46
N ASP A 136 8.77 4.06 -12.74
CA ASP A 136 9.75 2.97 -12.67
C ASP A 136 9.44 1.94 -11.57
N LYS A 137 8.43 2.20 -10.73
CA LYS A 137 8.05 1.30 -9.64
C LYS A 137 6.95 0.33 -10.08
N ASP A 138 7.32 -0.96 -10.11
CA ASP A 138 6.39 -2.05 -10.38
C ASP A 138 5.37 -2.20 -9.24
N ASP A 139 4.09 -2.24 -9.56
CA ASP A 139 3.00 -2.41 -8.61
C ASP A 139 3.03 -3.85 -8.04
N ILE A 140 3.08 -3.96 -6.70
CA ILE A 140 3.10 -5.26 -6.01
C ILE A 140 1.83 -6.07 -6.33
N LEU A 141 0.71 -5.40 -6.60
CA LEU A 141 -0.52 -6.06 -7.03
C LEU A 141 -0.36 -6.81 -8.36
N ASN A 142 0.61 -6.45 -9.20
CA ASN A 142 0.92 -7.21 -10.42
C ASN A 142 1.45 -8.62 -10.11
N LYS A 143 1.96 -8.86 -8.90
CA LYS A 143 2.54 -10.14 -8.45
C LYS A 143 1.60 -10.94 -7.55
N ALA A 144 0.42 -10.41 -7.22
CA ALA A 144 -0.53 -11.07 -6.35
C ALA A 144 -1.13 -12.33 -6.99
N ASP A 145 -1.26 -13.41 -6.21
CA ASP A 145 -1.95 -14.63 -6.64
C ASP A 145 -3.47 -14.45 -6.54
N PHE A 146 -4.04 -13.74 -7.53
CA PHE A 146 -5.48 -13.49 -7.60
C PHE A 146 -6.29 -14.79 -7.68
N ALA A 147 -5.78 -15.81 -8.38
CA ALA A 147 -6.45 -17.10 -8.49
C ALA A 147 -6.51 -17.81 -7.13
N GLY A 148 -5.40 -17.84 -6.39
CA GLY A 148 -5.35 -18.37 -5.03
C GLY A 148 -6.31 -17.66 -4.08
N ILE A 149 -6.37 -16.33 -4.15
CA ILE A 149 -7.29 -15.52 -3.32
C ILE A 149 -8.74 -15.90 -3.59
N VAL A 150 -9.18 -15.91 -4.85
CA VAL A 150 -10.58 -16.20 -5.20
C VAL A 150 -10.94 -17.67 -4.95
N ASN A 151 -9.96 -18.58 -5.04
CA ASN A 151 -10.15 -19.99 -4.67
C ASN A 151 -10.38 -20.18 -3.17
N SER A 152 -9.74 -19.35 -2.33
CA SER A 152 -9.83 -19.50 -0.87
C SER A 152 -11.19 -19.09 -0.29
N HIS A 153 -11.80 -18.03 -0.82
CA HIS A 153 -13.14 -17.58 -0.43
C HIS A 153 -13.82 -16.81 -1.55
N ASP A 154 -15.16 -16.91 -1.66
CA ASP A 154 -15.91 -16.12 -2.64
C ASP A 154 -16.04 -14.66 -2.20
N ILE A 155 -15.24 -13.78 -2.78
CA ILE A 155 -15.30 -12.34 -2.53
C ILE A 155 -16.59 -11.67 -3.01
N ARG A 156 -17.38 -12.34 -3.87
CA ARG A 156 -18.61 -11.80 -4.46
C ARG A 156 -19.83 -11.98 -3.58
N GLN A 157 -19.74 -12.79 -2.52
CA GLN A 157 -20.92 -13.21 -1.76
C GLN A 157 -21.66 -12.00 -1.17
N GLY A 158 -22.91 -11.81 -1.62
CA GLY A 158 -23.79 -10.71 -1.18
C GLY A 158 -23.48 -9.33 -1.79
N ASN A 159 -22.43 -9.19 -2.60
CA ASN A 159 -22.04 -7.91 -3.20
C ASN A 159 -22.29 -7.90 -4.71
N ILE A 160 -23.54 -7.63 -5.10
CA ILE A 160 -23.99 -7.65 -6.50
C ILE A 160 -23.20 -6.66 -7.37
N GLY A 161 -22.89 -5.47 -6.84
CA GLY A 161 -22.12 -4.46 -7.57
C GLY A 161 -20.70 -4.91 -7.87
N LEU A 162 -20.04 -5.54 -6.90
CA LEU A 162 -18.70 -6.11 -7.10
C LEU A 162 -18.74 -7.23 -8.14
N THR A 163 -19.75 -8.10 -8.11
CA THR A 163 -19.92 -9.16 -9.11
C THR A 163 -20.00 -8.61 -10.52
N GLN A 164 -20.92 -7.65 -10.75
CA GLN A 164 -21.11 -7.04 -12.07
C GLN A 164 -19.84 -6.35 -12.57
N TYR A 165 -19.12 -5.66 -11.68
CA TYR A 165 -17.88 -4.98 -12.03
C TYR A 165 -16.76 -5.96 -12.42
N LEU A 166 -16.61 -7.06 -11.67
CA LEU A 166 -15.59 -8.08 -11.95
C LEU A 166 -15.88 -8.84 -13.25
N GLU A 167 -17.15 -9.11 -13.57
CA GLU A 167 -17.56 -9.76 -14.82
C GLU A 167 -17.27 -8.90 -16.06
N GLN A 168 -17.26 -7.58 -15.92
CA GLN A 168 -16.88 -6.66 -17.01
C GLN A 168 -15.37 -6.60 -17.25
N SER A 169 -14.56 -7.12 -16.32
CA SER A 169 -13.10 -7.06 -16.44
C SER A 169 -12.56 -8.12 -17.39
N THR A 170 -11.97 -7.70 -18.52
CA THR A 170 -11.30 -8.63 -19.45
C THR A 170 -10.15 -9.40 -18.81
N LYS A 171 -9.47 -8.79 -17.81
CA LYS A 171 -8.33 -9.41 -17.11
C LYS A 171 -8.78 -10.49 -16.12
N PHE A 172 -9.87 -10.25 -15.39
CA PHE A 172 -10.23 -11.06 -14.24
C PHE A 172 -11.45 -11.96 -14.45
N ALA A 173 -12.36 -11.64 -15.38
CA ALA A 173 -13.54 -12.46 -15.66
C ALA A 173 -13.23 -13.94 -15.92
N PRO A 174 -12.16 -14.32 -16.68
CA PRO A 174 -11.84 -15.73 -16.89
C PRO A 174 -11.51 -16.51 -15.61
N ILE A 175 -10.93 -15.86 -14.60
CA ILE A 175 -10.60 -16.49 -13.31
C ILE A 175 -11.90 -16.89 -12.59
N PHE A 176 -12.87 -15.97 -12.56
CA PHE A 176 -14.15 -16.23 -11.88
C PHE A 176 -14.99 -17.27 -12.61
N GLN A 177 -15.01 -17.26 -13.95
CA GLN A 177 -15.72 -18.27 -14.75
C GLN A 177 -15.18 -19.68 -14.47
N ALA A 178 -13.86 -19.86 -14.47
CA ALA A 178 -13.24 -21.16 -14.18
C ALA A 178 -13.59 -21.67 -12.77
N ILE A 179 -13.70 -20.77 -11.79
CA ILE A 179 -14.05 -21.12 -10.41
C ILE A 179 -15.54 -21.48 -10.30
N ASP A 180 -16.42 -20.77 -11.00
CA ASP A 180 -17.85 -21.05 -11.02
C ASP A 180 -18.15 -22.40 -11.68
N GLU A 181 -17.49 -22.71 -12.79
CA GLU A 181 -17.56 -24.03 -13.44
C GLU A 181 -17.12 -25.13 -12.48
N ARG A 182 -15.98 -24.94 -11.81
CA ARG A 182 -15.48 -25.91 -10.83
C ARG A 182 -16.48 -26.14 -9.70
N ARG A 183 -16.97 -25.08 -9.05
CA ARG A 183 -17.96 -25.20 -7.96
C ARG A 183 -19.24 -25.86 -8.43
N ARG A 184 -19.68 -25.58 -9.65
CA ARG A 184 -20.84 -26.23 -10.26
C ARG A 184 -20.61 -27.74 -10.40
N THR A 185 -19.46 -28.15 -10.94
CA THR A 185 -19.11 -29.58 -11.07
C THR A 185 -19.03 -30.28 -9.71
N GLU A 186 -18.46 -29.64 -8.68
CA GLU A 186 -18.36 -30.17 -7.32
C GLU A 186 -19.76 -30.32 -6.69
N LEU A 187 -20.66 -29.35 -6.90
CA LEU A 187 -22.05 -29.43 -6.43
C LEU A 187 -22.84 -30.52 -7.15
N GLU A 188 -22.65 -30.68 -8.46
CA GLU A 188 -23.28 -31.74 -9.26
C GLU A 188 -22.79 -33.13 -8.82
N ALA A 189 -21.49 -33.30 -8.57
CA ALA A 189 -20.91 -34.53 -8.02
C ALA A 189 -21.46 -34.86 -6.62
N ALA A 190 -21.50 -33.88 -5.72
CA ALA A 190 -22.03 -34.07 -4.36
C ALA A 190 -23.52 -34.42 -4.34
N ARG A 191 -24.31 -33.92 -5.30
CA ARG A 191 -25.71 -34.31 -5.48
C ARG A 191 -25.83 -35.76 -5.95
N ALA A 192 -25.04 -36.17 -6.94
CA ALA A 192 -25.04 -37.54 -7.45
C ALA A 192 -24.66 -38.58 -6.37
N GLU A 193 -23.68 -38.28 -5.52
CA GLU A 193 -23.29 -39.13 -4.40
C GLU A 193 -24.42 -39.31 -3.37
N ARG A 194 -25.15 -38.22 -3.05
CA ARG A 194 -26.31 -38.27 -2.14
C ARG A 194 -27.44 -39.13 -2.71
N ASP A 195 -27.70 -39.01 -4.01
CA ASP A 195 -28.75 -39.77 -4.68
C ASP A 195 -28.42 -41.27 -4.73
N GLN A 196 -27.14 -41.63 -4.98
CA GLN A 196 -26.67 -43.02 -4.91
C GLN A 196 -26.76 -43.60 -3.49
N ALA A 197 -26.38 -42.82 -2.47
CA ALA A 197 -26.49 -43.25 -1.07
C ALA A 197 -27.96 -43.50 -0.68
N SER A 198 -28.89 -42.64 -1.09
CA SER A 198 -30.33 -42.80 -0.80
C SER A 198 -30.98 -44.00 -1.51
N ALA A 199 -30.52 -44.35 -2.72
CA ALA A 199 -30.99 -45.53 -3.45
C ALA A 199 -30.50 -46.85 -2.81
N SER A 200 -29.31 -46.84 -2.21
CA SER A 200 -28.76 -48.03 -1.55
C SER A 200 -29.42 -48.34 -0.19
N SER A 201 -29.86 -47.33 0.56
CA SER A 201 -30.54 -47.53 1.86
C SER A 201 -31.99 -48.01 1.73
N THR A 202 -32.64 -47.73 0.59
CA THR A 202 -34.01 -48.20 0.30
C THR A 202 -34.03 -49.66 -0.17
N ALA A 203 -32.95 -50.15 -0.78
CA ALA A 203 -32.81 -51.55 -1.20
C ALA A 203 -32.48 -52.53 -0.05
N SER A 204 -31.86 -52.07 1.04
CA SER A 204 -31.51 -52.92 2.20
C SER A 204 -32.62 -53.04 3.26
N GLY A 205 -33.72 -52.31 3.12
CA GLY A 205 -34.85 -52.29 4.08
C GLY A 205 -36.04 -53.19 3.71
N SER A 206 -35.95 -53.94 2.61
CA SER A 206 -37.03 -54.78 2.07
C SER A 206 -36.70 -56.28 2.08
N SER A 207 -35.96 -56.76 3.08
CA SER A 207 -35.68 -58.19 3.31
C SER A 207 -36.11 -58.62 4.70
#